data_AF-A0A6C0DX86-F1
#
_entry.id   AF-A0A6C0DX86-F1
#
_cell.length_a   1.000
_cell.length_b   1.000
_cell.length_c   1.000
_cell.angle_alpha   90.00
_cell.angle_beta   90.00
_cell.angle_gamma   90.00
#
_symmetry.space_group_name_H-M   'P 1'
#
loop_
_entity.id
_entity.type
_entity.pdbx_description
1 polymer ?
#
loop_
_entity_poly.entity_id
_entity_poly.type
_entity_poly.pdbx_seq_one_letter_code
_entity_poly.pdbx_strand_id
1 'polypeptide(L)' 'MPMTTRSKTAKKVIYRRRVKNSTCRKVKRSTVCKRTSGCKYASGTKRRYCRKSKNRSA' A
#
# COMPACT_ATOMS: atom_id res chain seq x y z
N MET A 1 24.24 17.26 -11.19
CA MET A 1 23.55 15.95 -11.32
C MET A 1 22.05 16.20 -11.45
N PRO A 2 21.38 15.83 -12.56
CA PRO A 2 19.98 16.17 -12.73
C PRO A 2 19.11 15.23 -11.90
N MET A 3 18.34 15.80 -10.98
CA MET A 3 17.32 15.13 -10.19
C MET A 3 16.32 14.43 -11.13
N THR A 4 16.36 13.09 -11.16
CA THR A 4 15.52 12.29 -12.06
C THR A 4 14.05 12.63 -11.88
N THR A 5 13.42 13.18 -12.90
CA THR A 5 11.97 13.31 -13.03
C THR A 5 11.38 11.91 -13.16
N ARG A 6 11.24 11.22 -12.02
CA ARG A 6 10.69 9.85 -11.94
C ARG A 6 9.31 9.85 -12.58
N SER A 7 9.24 9.30 -13.80
CA SER A 7 8.05 9.27 -14.65
C SER A 7 6.86 8.73 -13.85
N LYS A 8 5.65 9.26 -14.06
CA LYS A 8 4.42 8.85 -13.34
C LYS A 8 4.21 7.31 -13.35
N THR A 9 4.67 6.65 -14.41
CA THR A 9 4.72 5.19 -14.58
C THR A 9 5.61 4.49 -13.55
N ALA A 10 6.84 4.97 -13.32
CA ALA A 10 7.75 4.41 -12.33
C ALA A 10 7.17 4.49 -10.90
N LYS A 11 6.56 5.62 -10.55
CA LYS A 11 5.86 5.78 -9.24
C LYS A 11 4.69 4.80 -9.10
N LYS A 12 3.90 4.56 -10.16
CA LYS A 12 2.81 3.58 -10.18
C LYS A 12 3.31 2.14 -9.99
N VAL A 13 4.38 1.74 -10.67
CA VAL A 13 4.96 0.39 -10.55
C VAL A 13 5.43 0.13 -9.13
N ILE A 14 6.18 1.08 -8.57
CA ILE A 14 6.70 0.98 -7.20
C ILE A 14 5.56 0.91 -6.18
N TYR A 15 4.51 1.70 -6.34
CA TYR A 15 3.30 1.62 -5.51
C TYR A 15 2.60 0.27 -5.61
N ARG A 16 2.45 -0.28 -6.83
CA ARG A 16 1.85 -1.63 -7.01
C ARG A 16 2.68 -2.68 -6.27
N ARG A 17 4.00 -2.68 -6.44
CA ARG A 17 4.89 -3.65 -5.77
C ARG A 17 4.82 -3.53 -4.25
N ARG A 18 4.89 -2.30 -3.71
CA ARG A 18 4.91 -2.08 -2.25
C ARG A 18 3.56 -2.26 -1.57
N VAL A 19 2.50 -1.73 -2.16
CA VAL A 19 1.18 -1.65 -1.50
C VAL A 19 0.23 -2.72 -2.02
N LYS A 20 0.17 -2.94 -3.34
CA LYS A 20 -0.75 -3.95 -3.90
C LYS A 20 -0.29 -5.39 -3.68
N ASN A 21 1.01 -5.66 -3.63
CA ASN A 21 1.51 -7.02 -3.38
C ASN A 21 1.83 -7.30 -1.91
N SER A 22 1.61 -6.33 -1.01
CA SER A 22 1.80 -6.53 0.43
C SER A 22 0.86 -7.62 1.00
N THR A 23 1.34 -8.32 2.03
CA THR A 23 0.56 -9.29 2.81
C THR A 23 -0.70 -8.66 3.41
N CYS A 24 -0.65 -7.37 3.78
CA CYS A 24 -1.83 -6.62 4.22
C CYS A 24 -3.00 -6.71 3.23
N ARG A 25 -2.75 -6.69 1.91
CA ARG A 25 -3.83 -6.76 0.91
C ARG A 25 -4.49 -8.13 0.78
N LYS A 26 -3.84 -9.18 1.28
CA LYS A 26 -4.42 -10.53 1.35
C LYS A 26 -5.43 -10.64 2.50
N VAL A 27 -5.36 -9.74 3.48
CA VAL A 27 -6.26 -9.72 4.64
C VAL A 27 -7.60 -9.09 4.25
N LYS A 28 -8.64 -9.94 4.16
CA LYS A 28 -10.02 -9.50 3.87
C LYS A 28 -10.78 -9.08 5.13
N ARG A 29 -10.46 -9.66 6.30
CA ARG A 29 -11.14 -9.36 7.57
C ARG A 29 -10.62 -8.07 8.20
N SER A 30 -11.53 -7.15 8.52
CA SER A 30 -11.23 -5.84 9.09
C SER A 30 -10.54 -5.92 10.45
N THR A 31 -11.02 -6.81 11.32
CA THR A 31 -10.48 -7.06 12.67
C THR A 31 -9.04 -7.55 12.60
N VAL A 32 -8.77 -8.53 11.72
CA VAL A 32 -7.43 -9.06 11.49
C VAL A 32 -6.51 -7.95 10.97
N CYS A 33 -6.95 -7.17 9.99
CA CYS A 33 -6.15 -6.08 9.43
C CYS A 33 -5.72 -5.03 10.46
N LYS A 34 -6.60 -4.69 11.41
CA LYS A 34 -6.29 -3.72 12.47
C LYS A 34 -5.30 -4.28 13.51
N ARG A 35 -5.30 -5.60 13.71
CA ARG A 35 -4.36 -6.29 14.61
C ARG A 35 -3.00 -6.57 13.94
N THR A 36 -2.95 -6.64 12.61
CA THR A 36 -1.70 -6.88 11.88
C THR A 36 -0.81 -5.65 11.95
N SER A 37 0.38 -5.81 12.54
CA SER A 37 1.38 -4.74 12.63
C SER A 37 1.76 -4.22 11.24
N GLY A 38 1.80 -2.90 11.09
CA GLY A 38 2.15 -2.25 9.82
C GLY A 38 1.04 -2.26 8.75
N CYS A 39 -0.16 -2.76 9.06
CA CYS A 39 -1.33 -2.68 8.19
C CYS A 39 -2.36 -1.66 8.72
N LYS A 40 -3.17 -1.11 7.82
CA LYS A 40 -4.29 -0.22 8.13
C LYS A 40 -5.49 -0.61 7.29
N TYR A 41 -6.64 -0.69 7.94
CA TYR A 41 -7.91 -0.84 7.24
C TYR A 41 -8.33 0.52 6.71
N ALA A 42 -8.35 0.66 5.38
CA ALA A 42 -8.62 1.92 4.69
C ALA A 42 -9.96 1.86 3.96
N SER A 43 -10.66 2.98 3.96
CA SER A 43 -11.86 3.17 3.14
C SER A 43 -11.46 3.78 1.81
N GLY A 44 -11.63 3.03 0.72
CA GLY A 44 -11.59 3.59 -0.63
C GLY A 44 -12.99 4.04 -1.05
N THR A 45 -13.06 4.76 -2.17
CA THR A 45 -14.32 5.25 -2.76
C THR A 45 -15.32 4.15 -3.11
N LYS A 46 -14.85 2.95 -3.46
CA LYS A 46 -15.74 1.82 -3.82
C LYS A 46 -15.87 0.75 -2.73
N ARG A 47 -14.84 0.57 -1.90
CA ARG A 47 -14.81 -0.48 -0.87
C ARG A 47 -13.78 -0.21 0.20
N ARG A 48 -13.99 -0.82 1.36
CA ARG A 48 -12.98 -0.90 2.43
C ARG A 48 -12.01 -2.04 2.13
N TYR A 49 -10.72 -1.81 2.40
CA TYR A 49 -9.67 -2.80 2.14
C TYR A 49 -8.48 -2.60 3.09
N CYS A 50 -7.77 -3.68 3.35
CA CYS A 50 -6.54 -3.63 4.12
C CYS A 50 -5.36 -3.23 3.22
N ARG A 51 -4.52 -2.30 3.69
CA ARG A 51 -3.28 -1.87 3.01
C ARG A 51 -2.16 -1.64 4.01
N LYS A 52 -0.92 -1.57 3.53
CA LYS A 52 0.23 -1.17 4.35
C LYS A 52 0.03 0.26 4.90
N SER A 53 0.33 0.48 6.18
CA SER A 53 0.10 1.77 6.85
C SER A 53 1.11 2.84 6.44
N LYS A 54 2.38 2.45 6.25
CA LYS A 54 3.46 3.33 5.81
C LYS A 54 3.92 2.93 4.39
N ASN A 55 4.03 3.92 3.51
CA ASN A 55 4.62 3.78 2.18
C ASN A 55 6.09 4.29 2.16
N ARG A 56 6.85 4.04 3.23
CA ARG A 56 8.29 4.29 3.23
C ARG A 56 9.00 3.05 2.69
N SER A 57 9.91 3.26 1.74
CA SER A 57 10.94 2.28 1.43
C SER A 57 11.80 2.19 2.70
N ALA A 58 12.10 0.99 3.18
CA ALA A 58 13.34 0.83 3.93
C ALA A 58 14.49 1.09 2.95
#